data_AF-A0A497SYA9-F1
#
_entry.id   AF-A0A497SYA9-F1
#
_cell.length_a   1.000
_cell.length_b   1.000
_cell.length_c   1.000
_cell.angle_alpha   90.00
_cell.angle_beta   90.00
_cell.angle_gamma   90.00
#
_symmetry.space_group_name_H-M   'P 1'
#
loop_
_entity.id
_entity.type
_entity.pdbx_description
1 polymer ?
#
loop_
_entity_poly.entity_id
_entity_poly.type
_entity_poly.pdbx_seq_one_letter_code
_entity_poly.pdbx_strand_id
1 'polypeptide(L)'
;MDSKKLAKVRELLKRNIPKSEISRELKISRPTINKIAKEFNKEIKEKKLDIELEKQIFKEFSIGKEPADLLLKYPKTKVLSCWEIWLEVVEGKIRRDIEFLKSLENEKKEKLKEIIDKVSSVVSKKVLGFDF
;
A
#
# COMPACT_ATOMS: atom_id res chain seq x y z
N MET A 1 -23.89 30.46 2.78
CA MET A 1 -24.30 29.21 3.46
C MET A 1 -23.21 28.87 4.46
N ASP A 2 -23.60 28.58 5.70
CA ASP A 2 -22.64 28.28 6.78
C ASP A 2 -21.75 27.07 6.40
N SER A 3 -20.44 27.16 6.65
CA SER A 3 -19.46 26.11 6.32
C SER A 3 -19.85 24.73 6.89
N LYS A 4 -20.44 24.72 8.10
CA LYS A 4 -20.95 23.52 8.77
C LYS A 4 -22.11 22.85 8.02
N LYS A 5 -23.02 23.63 7.41
CA LYS A 5 -24.15 23.10 6.64
C LYS A 5 -23.68 22.52 5.31
N LEU A 6 -22.70 23.13 4.65
CA LEU A 6 -22.09 22.59 3.42
C LEU A 6 -21.42 21.23 3.67
N ALA A 7 -20.65 21.12 4.75
CA ALA A 7 -20.00 19.86 5.13
C ALA A 7 -21.02 18.75 5.37
N LYS A 8 -22.10 19.04 6.12
CA LYS A 8 -23.16 18.07 6.39
C LYS A 8 -23.92 17.66 5.13
N VAL A 9 -24.20 18.58 4.20
CA VAL A 9 -24.79 18.22 2.88
C VAL A 9 -23.87 17.27 2.11
N ARG A 10 -22.56 17.56 2.04
CA ARG A 10 -21.57 16.71 1.35
C ARG A 10 -21.50 15.31 1.96
N GLU A 11 -21.56 15.20 3.29
CA GLU A 11 -21.59 13.92 3.99
C GLU A 11 -22.85 13.09 3.66
N LEU A 12 -24.03 13.71 3.69
CA LEU A 12 -25.28 13.05 3.34
C LEU A 12 -25.31 12.61 1.87
N LEU A 13 -24.74 13.42 0.97
CA LEU A 13 -24.58 13.05 -0.44
C LEU A 13 -23.64 11.85 -0.62
N LYS A 14 -22.55 11.74 0.17
CA LYS A 14 -21.67 10.54 0.17
C LYS A 14 -22.42 9.28 0.59
N ARG A 15 -23.41 9.40 1.47
CA ARG A 15 -24.26 8.30 1.94
C ARG A 15 -25.41 7.97 0.99
N ASN A 16 -25.46 8.58 -0.20
CA ASN A 16 -26.54 8.42 -1.18
C ASN A 16 -27.94 8.78 -0.65
N ILE A 17 -28.03 9.69 0.33
CA ILE A 17 -29.32 10.14 0.85
C ILE A 17 -30.05 10.96 -0.23
N PRO A 18 -31.36 10.71 -0.46
CA PRO A 18 -32.14 11.48 -1.43
C PRO A 18 -32.10 12.99 -1.15
N LYS A 19 -31.90 13.79 -2.21
CA LYS A 19 -31.84 15.26 -2.09
C LYS A 19 -33.10 15.88 -1.46
N SER A 20 -34.24 15.23 -1.64
CA SER A 20 -35.52 15.60 -1.00
C SER A 20 -35.46 15.48 0.51
N GLU A 21 -34.82 14.43 1.02
CA GLU A 21 -34.66 14.18 2.44
C GLU A 21 -33.62 15.12 3.06
N ILE A 22 -32.50 15.35 2.36
CA ILE A 22 -31.49 16.36 2.74
C ILE A 22 -32.14 17.76 2.85
N SER A 23 -33.00 18.11 1.90
CA SER A 23 -33.73 19.38 1.87
C SER A 23 -34.62 19.54 3.10
N ARG A 24 -35.34 18.47 3.48
CA ARG A 24 -36.23 18.43 4.64
C ARG A 24 -35.46 18.52 5.96
N GLU A 25 -34.37 17.76 6.09
CA GLU A 25 -33.58 17.70 7.34
C GLU A 25 -32.81 19.00 7.58
N LEU A 26 -32.17 19.56 6.55
CA LEU A 26 -31.29 20.71 6.70
C LEU A 26 -31.99 22.05 6.42
N LYS A 27 -33.26 22.03 6.03
CA LYS A 27 -34.05 23.21 5.61
C LYS A 27 -33.33 24.02 4.53
N ILE A 28 -32.70 23.33 3.58
CA ILE A 28 -32.00 23.93 2.44
C ILE A 28 -32.82 23.73 1.18
N SER A 29 -32.89 24.75 0.32
CA SER A 29 -33.63 24.66 -0.95
C SER A 29 -33.07 23.55 -1.86
N ARG A 30 -33.96 22.86 -2.59
CA ARG A 30 -33.56 21.86 -3.60
C ARG A 30 -32.61 22.43 -4.68
N PRO A 31 -32.80 23.66 -5.21
CA PRO A 31 -31.84 24.27 -6.13
C PRO A 31 -30.42 24.39 -5.54
N THR A 32 -30.31 24.80 -4.27
CA THR A 32 -29.02 24.89 -3.58
C THR A 32 -28.36 23.51 -3.43
N ILE A 33 -29.12 22.49 -3.02
CA ILE A 33 -28.61 21.11 -2.93
C ILE A 33 -28.18 20.57 -4.30
N ASN A 34 -28.91 20.88 -5.35
CA ASN A 34 -28.54 20.50 -6.72
C ASN A 34 -27.22 21.13 -7.16
N LYS A 35 -27.00 22.40 -6.86
CA LYS A 35 -25.73 23.08 -7.14
C LYS A 35 -24.57 22.40 -6.40
N ILE A 36 -24.73 22.16 -5.10
CA ILE A 36 -23.72 21.48 -4.27
C ILE A 36 -23.44 20.07 -4.79
N ALA A 37 -24.48 19.30 -5.14
CA ALA A 37 -24.31 17.95 -5.66
C ALA A 37 -23.56 17.93 -7.01
N LYS A 38 -23.80 18.92 -7.88
CA LYS A 38 -23.09 19.05 -9.15
C LYS A 38 -21.60 19.32 -8.94
N GLU A 39 -21.27 20.27 -8.07
CA GLU A 39 -19.88 20.58 -7.70
C GLU A 39 -19.20 19.38 -7.04
N PHE A 40 -19.88 18.73 -6.09
CA PHE A 40 -19.38 17.56 -5.39
C PHE A 40 -19.11 16.37 -6.33
N ASN A 41 -20.02 16.10 -7.28
CA ASN A 41 -19.82 15.05 -8.28
C ASN A 41 -18.67 15.36 -9.23
N LYS A 42 -18.47 16.65 -9.57
CA LYS A 42 -17.31 17.09 -10.35
C LYS A 42 -16.01 16.82 -9.59
N GLU A 43 -15.93 17.23 -8.33
CA GLU A 43 -14.78 16.96 -7.45
C GLU A 43 -14.49 15.45 -7.32
N ILE A 44 -15.52 14.61 -7.13
CA ILE A 44 -15.34 13.14 -7.09
C ILE A 44 -14.80 12.62 -8.41
N LYS A 45 -15.35 13.08 -9.54
CA LYS A 45 -14.94 12.60 -10.87
C LYS A 45 -13.47 12.94 -11.14
N GLU A 46 -13.05 14.15 -10.80
CA GLU A 46 -11.65 14.60 -10.92
C GLU A 46 -10.73 13.73 -10.06
N LYS A 47 -11.09 13.51 -8.78
CA LYS A 47 -10.32 12.61 -7.89
C LYS A 47 -10.26 11.17 -8.41
N LYS A 48 -11.34 10.65 -8.98
CA LYS A 48 -11.37 9.29 -9.53
C LYS A 48 -10.44 9.15 -10.73
N LEU A 49 -10.42 10.15 -11.61
CA LEU A 49 -9.50 10.19 -12.74
C LEU A 49 -8.05 10.27 -12.28
N ASP A 50 -7.79 11.06 -11.24
CA ASP A 50 -6.47 11.22 -10.63
C ASP A 50 -5.95 9.89 -10.04
N ILE A 51 -6.78 9.17 -9.28
CA ILE A 51 -6.47 7.85 -8.74
C ILE A 51 -6.22 6.83 -9.87
N GLU A 52 -7.01 6.88 -10.94
CA GLU A 52 -6.85 5.95 -12.07
C GLU A 52 -5.51 6.19 -12.80
N LEU A 53 -5.12 7.46 -12.95
CA LEU A 53 -3.82 7.84 -13.49
C LEU A 53 -2.67 7.30 -12.62
N GLU A 54 -2.76 7.48 -11.31
CA GLU A 54 -1.76 6.97 -10.36
C GLU A 54 -1.62 5.45 -10.44
N LYS A 55 -2.75 4.73 -10.53
CA LYS A 55 -2.76 3.26 -10.72
C LYS A 55 -2.06 2.83 -12.00
N GLN A 56 -2.27 3.56 -13.10
CA GLN A 56 -1.61 3.26 -14.37
C GLN A 56 -0.10 3.45 -14.24
N ILE A 57 0.35 4.56 -13.67
CA ILE A 57 1.78 4.84 -13.42
C ILE A 57 2.39 3.73 -12.55
N PHE A 58 1.72 3.34 -11.47
CA PHE A 58 2.17 2.26 -10.58
C PHE A 58 2.33 0.91 -11.30
N LYS A 59 1.40 0.60 -12.20
CA LYS A 59 1.46 -0.62 -13.00
C LYS A 59 2.68 -0.62 -13.92
N GLU A 60 3.00 0.51 -14.54
CA GLU A 60 4.19 0.66 -15.39
C GLU A 60 5.49 0.45 -14.59
N PHE A 61 5.60 1.02 -13.38
CA PHE A 61 6.75 0.74 -12.50
C PHE A 61 6.85 -0.74 -12.12
N SER A 62 5.70 -1.38 -11.87
CA SER A 62 5.66 -2.80 -11.49
C SER A 62 6.11 -3.75 -12.60
N ILE A 63 6.09 -3.31 -13.86
CA ILE A 63 6.63 -4.06 -15.00
C ILE A 63 8.05 -3.61 -15.39
N GLY A 64 8.69 -2.76 -14.58
CA GLY A 64 10.07 -2.34 -14.76
C GLY A 64 10.28 -1.16 -15.72
N LYS A 65 9.26 -0.31 -15.95
CA LYS A 65 9.49 0.94 -16.68
C LYS A 65 10.28 1.94 -15.85
N GLU A 66 11.25 2.57 -16.51
CA GLU A 66 12.07 3.61 -15.89
C GLU A 66 11.26 4.91 -15.69
N PRO A 67 11.48 5.65 -14.58
CA PRO A 67 10.82 6.93 -14.35
C PRO A 67 11.01 7.93 -15.50
N ALA A 68 12.19 7.92 -16.13
CA ALA A 68 12.50 8.79 -17.26
C ALA A 68 11.54 8.59 -18.44
N ASP A 69 11.18 7.35 -18.75
CA ASP A 69 10.23 7.02 -19.83
C ASP A 69 8.81 7.47 -19.50
N LEU A 70 8.43 7.38 -18.22
CA LEU A 70 7.11 7.77 -17.74
C LEU A 70 6.93 9.29 -17.68
N LEU A 71 8.01 10.04 -17.43
CA LEU A 71 8.00 11.51 -17.49
C LEU A 71 7.69 12.06 -18.88
N LEU A 72 7.88 11.27 -19.95
CA LEU A 72 7.49 11.66 -21.32
C LEU A 72 5.98 11.53 -21.56
N LYS A 73 5.27 10.75 -20.74
CA LYS A 73 3.85 10.38 -20.95
C LYS A 73 2.92 10.96 -19.90
N TYR A 74 3.43 11.19 -18.70
CA TYR A 74 2.64 11.52 -17.52
C TYR A 74 3.12 12.80 -16.83
N PRO A 75 2.26 13.48 -16.06
CA PRO A 75 2.65 14.67 -15.32
C PRO A 75 3.79 14.38 -14.34
N LYS A 76 4.83 15.21 -14.36
CA LYS A 76 6.03 15.08 -13.51
C LYS A 76 5.69 14.87 -12.03
N THR A 77 4.77 15.66 -11.49
CA THR A 77 4.37 15.59 -10.09
C THR A 77 3.80 14.22 -9.71
N LYS A 78 3.04 13.59 -10.62
CA LYS A 78 2.45 12.27 -10.41
C LYS A 78 3.44 11.14 -10.56
N VAL A 79 4.34 11.23 -11.53
CA VAL A 79 5.39 10.23 -11.72
C VAL A 79 6.29 10.18 -10.49
N LEU A 80 6.72 11.34 -9.99
CA LEU A 80 7.60 11.42 -8.83
C LEU A 80 6.92 10.92 -7.55
N SER A 81 5.67 11.33 -7.28
CA SER A 81 4.95 10.83 -6.10
C SER A 81 4.73 9.32 -6.13
N CYS A 82 4.40 8.76 -7.30
CA CYS A 82 4.24 7.31 -7.44
C CYS A 82 5.59 6.58 -7.33
N TRP A 83 6.68 7.18 -7.81
CA TRP A 83 8.03 6.62 -7.73
C TRP A 83 8.52 6.50 -6.29
N GLU A 84 8.36 7.56 -5.49
CA GLU A 84 8.74 7.56 -4.07
C GLU A 84 8.04 6.43 -3.31
N ILE A 85 6.72 6.32 -3.45
CA ILE A 85 5.94 5.27 -2.79
C ILE A 85 6.33 3.88 -3.32
N TRP A 86 6.60 3.74 -4.62
CA TRP A 86 7.03 2.46 -5.20
C TRP A 86 8.38 2.00 -4.62
N LEU A 87 9.34 2.92 -4.46
CA LEU A 87 10.63 2.64 -3.84
C LEU A 87 10.48 2.14 -2.40
N GLU A 88 9.62 2.78 -1.59
CA GLU A 88 9.35 2.32 -0.22
C GLU A 88 8.80 0.88 -0.18
N VAL A 89 7.88 0.55 -1.10
CA VAL A 89 7.31 -0.80 -1.21
C VAL A 89 8.38 -1.82 -1.58
N VAL A 90 9.25 -1.49 -2.53
CA VAL A 90 10.34 -2.37 -3.00
C VAL A 90 11.38 -2.55 -1.91
N GLU A 91 11.81 -1.47 -1.26
CA GLU A 91 12.75 -1.54 -0.13
C GLU A 91 12.21 -2.44 0.98
N GLY A 92 10.93 -2.30 1.32
CA GLY A 92 10.27 -3.15 2.30
C GLY A 92 10.23 -4.63 1.90
N LYS A 93 10.10 -4.95 0.60
CA LYS A 93 10.19 -6.34 0.10
C LYS A 93 11.62 -6.87 0.23
N ILE A 94 12.59 -6.13 -0.27
CA ILE A 94 14.02 -6.52 -0.22
C ILE A 94 14.45 -6.77 1.22
N ARG A 95 14.03 -5.91 2.15
CA ARG A 95 14.33 -6.06 3.58
C ARG A 95 13.81 -7.39 4.14
N ARG A 96 12.56 -7.75 3.86
CA ARG A 96 11.96 -9.02 4.28
C ARG A 96 12.67 -10.22 3.65
N ASP A 97 13.02 -10.12 2.37
CA ASP A 97 13.74 -11.19 1.67
C ASP A 97 15.14 -11.40 2.28
N ILE A 98 15.84 -10.32 2.64
CA ILE A 98 17.13 -10.39 3.35
C ILE A 98 16.98 -11.05 4.73
N GLU A 99 15.97 -10.67 5.50
CA GLU A 99 15.69 -11.27 6.82
C GLU A 99 15.41 -12.77 6.71
N PHE A 100 14.62 -13.17 5.71
CA PHE A 100 14.33 -14.57 5.43
C PHE A 100 15.58 -15.37 5.01
N LEU A 101 16.45 -14.80 4.16
CA LEU A 101 17.70 -15.45 3.78
C LEU A 101 18.62 -15.64 4.99
N LYS A 102 18.69 -14.66 5.89
CA LYS A 102 19.46 -14.78 7.15
C LYS A 102 18.89 -15.87 8.07
N SER A 103 17.57 -16.01 8.17
CA SER A 103 16.98 -17.08 8.99
C SER A 103 17.32 -18.47 8.44
N LEU A 104 17.30 -18.65 7.11
CA LEU A 104 17.70 -19.90 6.48
C LEU A 104 19.19 -20.22 6.69
N GLU A 105 20.05 -19.20 6.66
CA GLU A 105 21.47 -19.37 6.95
C GLU A 105 21.71 -19.84 8.40
N ASN A 106 21.01 -19.25 9.37
CA ASN A 106 21.09 -19.65 10.77
C ASN A 106 20.61 -21.08 11.00
N GLU A 107 19.48 -21.46 10.42
CA GLU A 107 18.94 -22.83 10.54
C GLU A 107 19.93 -23.88 9.99
N LYS A 108 20.58 -23.57 8.86
CA LYS A 108 21.62 -24.45 8.29
C LYS A 108 22.84 -24.55 9.19
N LYS A 109 23.28 -23.44 9.81
CA LYS A 109 24.40 -23.43 10.76
C LYS A 109 24.10 -24.28 12.00
N GLU A 110 22.88 -24.19 12.54
CA GLU A 110 22.45 -25.01 13.68
C GLU A 110 22.42 -26.50 13.34
N LYS A 111 21.83 -26.87 12.20
CA LYS A 111 21.82 -28.27 11.73
C LYS A 111 23.23 -28.83 11.54
N LEU A 112 24.15 -28.04 10.99
CA LEU A 112 25.55 -28.45 10.84
C LEU A 112 26.21 -28.68 12.20
N LYS A 113 25.96 -27.79 13.17
CA LYS A 113 26.46 -27.95 14.54
C LYS A 113 25.95 -29.25 15.19
N GLU A 114 24.66 -29.57 15.05
CA GLU A 114 24.11 -30.84 15.55
C GLU A 114 24.77 -32.07 14.93
N ILE A 115 25.07 -32.04 13.63
CA ILE A 115 25.78 -33.13 12.95
C ILE A 115 27.21 -33.25 13.50
N ILE A 116 27.92 -32.13 13.64
CA ILE A 116 29.28 -32.11 14.21
C ILE A 116 29.27 -32.67 15.63
N ASP A 117 28.31 -32.26 16.47
CA ASP A 117 28.19 -32.74 17.85
C ASP A 117 27.89 -34.25 17.90
N LYS A 118 27.01 -34.75 17.02
CA LYS A 118 26.72 -36.19 16.90
C LYS A 118 27.95 -36.99 16.43
N VAL A 119 28.65 -36.51 15.40
CA VAL A 119 29.87 -37.17 14.90
C VAL A 119 30.94 -37.19 15.98
N SER A 120 31.15 -36.07 16.68
CA SER A 120 32.12 -35.96 17.78
C SER A 120 31.80 -36.93 18.92
N SER A 121 30.51 -37.09 19.27
CA SER A 121 30.05 -38.08 20.26
C SER A 121 30.35 -39.51 19.82
N VAL A 122 30.05 -39.87 18.57
CA VAL A 122 30.32 -41.22 18.02
C VAL A 122 31.82 -41.51 17.98
N VAL A 123 32.64 -40.56 17.53
CA VAL A 123 34.10 -40.70 17.50
C VAL A 123 34.65 -40.86 18.92
N SER A 124 34.19 -40.06 19.88
CA SER A 124 34.61 -40.17 21.28
C SER A 124 34.30 -41.55 21.87
N LYS A 125 33.11 -42.10 21.61
CA LYS A 125 32.74 -43.46 22.02
C LYS A 125 33.62 -44.54 21.39
N LYS A 126 33.93 -44.42 20.09
CA LYS A 126 34.73 -45.42 19.35
C LYS A 126 36.23 -45.38 19.64
N VAL A 127 36.79 -44.19 19.85
CA VAL A 127 38.24 -44.00 20.00
C VAL A 127 38.70 -44.19 21.44
N LEU A 128 37.86 -43.87 22.44
CA LEU A 128 38.28 -43.89 23.85
C LEU A 128 37.75 -45.08 24.67
N GLY A 129 36.81 -45.90 24.17
CA GLY A 129 36.35 -47.11 24.87
C GLY A 129 35.75 -46.89 26.27
N PHE A 130 35.31 -45.66 26.59
CA PHE A 130 34.61 -45.36 27.83
C PHE A 130 33.10 -45.35 27.60
N ASP A 131 32.42 -46.37 28.10
CA ASP A 131 31.01 -46.27 28.50
C ASP A 131 30.97 -45.45 29.81
N PHE A 132 30.26 -44.31 29.80
CA PHE A 132 29.83 -43.62 31.02
C PHE A 132 28.42 -44.09 31.38
#